data_AF-A0A6S6G1W9-F1
#
_entry.id   AF-A0A6S6G1W9-F1
#
_cell.length_a   1.000
_cell.length_b   1.000
_cell.length_c   1.000
_cell.angle_alpha   90.00
_cell.angle_beta   90.00
_cell.angle_gamma   90.00
#
_symmetry.space_group_name_H-M   'P 1'
#
loop_
_entity.id
_entity.type
_entity.pdbx_description
1 polymer ?
#
loop_
_entity_poly.entity_id
_entity_poly.type
_entity_poly.pdbx_seq_one_letter_code
_entity_poly.pdbx_strand_id
1 'polypeptide(L)'
;MARVTRFWQGAPRRGLGAARVGRKEDRTGSSLRIALTGFVLALSVLAGSLLVPAWSFADTPRLFEGVASCGGTMCHGRLEADGKIVRQDELARWQEASTQGGAHSRAFTILSGTRARQITATLGLGDPSAAPACLGCHATPATARGPRFRASDGVGCEACHGPASGWIASHYAVGASHAANVSRGMIALDRPTVRAGVCLDCHLGSGRAGQFVTHRMMSAGHPRLSFELDLFSTLQQHHNEDADYAARKGRSDGVQMWAVGQALAVNRALTLYGDPARGSEGAFPEFSFFDCHSCHRPIYDRETRTRTWESNPGRPIPAGMPPFNDENMILLSAAARVAAPALAGRFDADARAFHAALARDRPAAVAEGRKLAATASALADRIAAGGTGGDTAFAMVDLLASPTLEPRFTDYTGSAQAVMAVDTLLNALVKQGRITIGAAAGIRVNINRAYVAVREPNGYRPAEFRSALRDAVRAIRVLR
;
A
#
# COMPACT_ATOMS: atom_id res chain seq x y z
N MET A 1 40.06 4.74 -43.81
CA MET A 1 41.15 5.72 -44.10
C MET A 1 40.85 6.93 -43.22
N ALA A 2 41.65 7.20 -42.17
CA ALA A 2 42.77 8.17 -42.17
C ALA A 2 42.32 9.63 -42.44
N ARG A 3 42.73 10.70 -41.75
CA ARG A 3 43.46 11.03 -40.48
C ARG A 3 43.65 12.59 -40.51
N VAL A 4 44.16 13.22 -39.44
CA VAL A 4 45.06 14.44 -39.48
C VAL A 4 44.39 15.84 -39.73
N THR A 5 44.15 16.69 -38.70
CA THR A 5 44.98 17.83 -38.12
C THR A 5 44.84 19.20 -38.84
N ARG A 6 45.14 20.44 -38.34
CA ARG A 6 45.55 21.07 -37.03
C ARG A 6 45.55 22.63 -37.19
N PHE A 7 45.41 23.41 -36.08
CA PHE A 7 46.13 24.69 -35.74
C PHE A 7 45.82 25.99 -36.54
N TRP A 8 46.02 27.27 -36.08
CA TRP A 8 46.27 27.91 -34.75
C TRP A 8 46.04 29.46 -34.81
N GLN A 9 46.39 30.18 -33.72
CA GLN A 9 46.58 31.65 -33.53
C GLN A 9 45.36 32.44 -33.00
N GLY A 10 45.49 33.37 -32.04
CA GLY A 10 46.68 33.78 -31.26
C GLY A 10 46.37 34.71 -30.07
N ALA A 11 47.37 34.98 -29.21
CA ALA A 11 47.29 35.87 -28.04
C ALA A 11 48.45 36.89 -28.01
N PRO A 12 48.26 38.09 -27.42
CA PRO A 12 49.09 38.57 -26.29
C PRO A 12 48.30 39.43 -25.25
N ARG A 13 48.78 39.85 -24.06
CA ARG A 13 49.88 39.47 -23.13
C ARG A 13 49.60 40.09 -21.72
N ARG A 14 50.09 39.43 -20.66
CA ARG A 14 50.81 39.88 -19.41
C ARG A 14 50.71 41.36 -18.93
N GLY A 15 50.83 41.67 -17.63
CA GLY A 15 51.21 40.88 -16.44
C GLY A 15 50.95 41.65 -15.12
N LEU A 16 50.90 40.97 -13.96
CA LEU A 16 52.01 40.74 -13.00
C LEU A 16 52.28 41.90 -12.01
N GLY A 17 52.20 41.61 -10.71
CA GLY A 17 52.65 42.51 -9.64
C GLY A 17 52.07 42.16 -8.27
N ALA A 18 52.83 41.44 -7.42
CA ALA A 18 52.44 41.08 -6.06
C ALA A 18 53.51 41.57 -5.06
N ALA A 19 53.10 41.97 -3.84
CA ALA A 19 53.94 41.96 -2.64
C ALA A 19 53.10 42.11 -1.35
N ARG A 20 53.63 41.59 -0.23
CA ARG A 20 53.08 41.65 1.13
C ARG A 20 53.83 42.69 2.00
N VAL A 21 53.46 42.74 3.28
CA VAL A 21 54.15 43.31 4.47
C VAL A 21 53.65 44.73 4.84
N GLY A 22 53.31 45.07 6.10
CA GLY A 22 53.13 44.27 7.32
C GLY A 22 53.41 45.06 8.62
N ARG A 23 52.67 44.77 9.72
CA ARG A 23 52.81 45.34 11.09
C ARG A 23 52.49 46.86 11.21
N LYS A 24 52.20 47.48 12.38
CA LYS A 24 52.21 47.07 13.81
C LYS A 24 51.32 48.06 14.62
N GLU A 25 50.83 47.66 15.82
CA GLU A 25 50.69 48.45 17.08
C GLU A 25 49.95 49.84 17.09
N ASP A 26 49.28 50.31 18.15
CA ASP A 26 48.81 49.75 19.44
C ASP A 26 47.82 50.73 20.15
N ARG A 27 47.33 50.36 21.34
CA ARG A 27 47.01 51.22 22.52
C ARG A 27 45.71 52.06 22.65
N THR A 28 44.93 51.67 23.69
CA THR A 28 44.30 52.47 24.78
C THR A 28 43.29 53.61 24.47
N GLY A 29 42.23 53.83 25.27
CA GLY A 29 41.81 53.18 26.52
C GLY A 29 40.51 53.73 27.12
N SER A 30 40.11 53.18 28.27
CA SER A 30 39.00 53.53 29.18
C SER A 30 38.96 55.02 29.58
N SER A 31 37.92 55.65 30.15
CA SER A 31 36.51 55.33 30.48
C SER A 31 35.91 56.52 31.26
N LEU A 32 34.60 56.81 31.16
CA LEU A 32 33.89 57.46 32.29
C LEU A 32 32.37 57.17 32.26
N ARG A 33 31.81 56.90 33.45
CA ARG A 33 30.36 56.82 33.72
C ARG A 33 29.93 58.05 34.50
N ILE A 34 28.67 58.48 34.34
CA ILE A 34 27.78 58.96 35.42
C ILE A 34 26.34 58.92 34.89
N ALA A 35 25.39 58.64 35.76
CA ALA A 35 23.96 58.64 35.48
C ALA A 35 23.25 59.49 36.53
N LEU A 36 22.12 60.14 36.19
CA LEU A 36 20.91 60.13 37.02
C LEU A 36 19.67 60.72 36.31
N THR A 37 18.56 59.96 36.35
CA THR A 37 17.14 60.37 36.53
C THR A 37 16.62 61.74 36.05
N GLY A 38 15.48 61.73 35.34
CA GLY A 38 14.61 62.91 35.30
C GLY A 38 13.36 62.85 34.40
N PHE A 39 12.22 62.50 35.02
CA PHE A 39 10.85 62.91 34.65
C PHE A 39 10.12 62.33 33.41
N VAL A 40 8.89 61.91 33.68
CA VAL A 40 7.87 61.39 32.76
C VAL A 40 6.92 62.53 32.36
N LEU A 41 6.58 62.68 31.08
CA LEU A 41 5.18 62.70 30.58
C LEU A 41 5.08 63.07 29.08
N ALA A 42 4.01 62.56 28.47
CA ALA A 42 3.33 63.07 27.26
C ALA A 42 4.13 63.26 25.96
N LEU A 43 4.01 62.28 25.05
CA LEU A 43 3.35 62.57 23.76
C LEU A 43 2.74 61.27 23.16
N SER A 44 1.50 60.97 23.54
CA SER A 44 0.74 59.82 23.05
C SER A 44 0.21 60.06 21.63
N VAL A 45 1.07 59.90 20.62
CA VAL A 45 0.62 59.93 19.21
C VAL A 45 -0.04 58.60 18.86
N LEU A 46 -1.26 58.65 18.32
CA LEU A 46 -2.06 57.48 17.95
C LEU A 46 -1.39 56.68 16.82
N ALA A 47 -0.68 55.61 17.19
CA ALA A 47 -0.45 54.46 16.31
C ALA A 47 -1.49 53.39 16.68
N GLY A 48 -2.72 53.56 16.17
CA GLY A 48 -3.81 52.60 16.35
C GLY A 48 -3.53 51.31 15.59
N SER A 49 -2.75 50.41 16.18
CA SER A 49 -2.53 49.06 15.66
C SER A 49 -3.86 48.31 15.61
N LEU A 50 -4.47 48.28 14.42
CA LEU A 50 -5.55 47.37 14.08
C LEU A 50 -4.99 45.94 14.06
N LEU A 51 -4.81 45.38 15.25
CA LEU A 51 -4.73 43.95 15.48
C LEU A 51 -6.11 43.37 15.17
N VAL A 52 -6.40 43.22 13.88
CA VAL A 52 -7.39 42.27 13.42
C VAL A 52 -6.96 40.93 14.03
N PRO A 53 -7.78 40.29 14.90
CA PRO A 53 -7.44 38.96 15.35
C PRO A 53 -7.34 38.12 14.08
N ALA A 54 -6.21 37.47 13.87
CA ALA A 54 -6.19 36.34 12.96
C ALA A 54 -7.12 35.30 13.60
N TRP A 55 -8.39 35.30 13.19
CA TRP A 55 -9.28 34.18 13.40
C TRP A 55 -8.69 33.05 12.58
N SER A 56 -7.72 32.35 13.19
CA SER A 56 -7.43 30.98 12.85
C SER A 56 -8.76 30.24 12.97
N PHE A 57 -9.45 30.09 11.84
CA PHE A 57 -10.48 29.08 11.70
C PHE A 57 -9.78 27.78 12.05
N ALA A 58 -9.96 27.32 13.29
CA ALA A 58 -9.62 25.97 13.67
C ALA A 58 -10.38 25.09 12.67
N ASP A 59 -9.66 24.38 11.79
CA ASP A 59 -10.25 23.59 10.72
C ASP A 59 -11.17 22.56 11.38
N THR A 60 -12.48 22.83 11.36
CA THR A 60 -13.45 22.13 12.18
C THR A 60 -13.35 20.65 11.86
N PRO A 61 -13.09 19.76 12.85
CA PRO A 61 -12.78 18.36 12.55
C PRO A 61 -13.83 17.74 11.65
N ARG A 62 -13.42 17.32 10.45
CA ARG A 62 -14.34 16.75 9.45
C ARG A 62 -14.96 15.48 10.02
N LEU A 63 -16.27 15.56 10.27
CA LEU A 63 -17.08 14.48 10.80
C LEU A 63 -17.32 13.40 9.74
N PHE A 64 -17.30 12.15 10.20
CA PHE A 64 -17.87 11.01 9.50
C PHE A 64 -19.38 11.00 9.75
N GLU A 65 -20.19 11.24 8.73
CA GLU A 65 -21.65 11.41 8.83
C GLU A 65 -22.39 10.09 9.09
N GLY A 66 -21.87 8.95 8.62
CA GLY A 66 -22.51 7.63 8.66
C GLY A 66 -23.20 7.25 7.34
N VAL A 67 -23.36 5.95 7.07
CA VAL A 67 -23.80 5.44 5.75
C VAL A 67 -25.17 5.98 5.34
N ALA A 68 -26.05 6.22 6.31
CA ALA A 68 -27.38 6.81 6.07
C ALA A 68 -27.35 8.17 5.36
N SER A 69 -26.25 8.95 5.42
CA SER A 69 -26.14 10.21 4.67
C SER A 69 -25.99 10.02 3.16
N CYS A 70 -25.49 8.86 2.73
CA CYS A 70 -25.36 8.50 1.31
C CYS A 70 -26.65 7.89 0.73
N GLY A 71 -27.47 7.28 1.58
CA GLY A 71 -28.53 6.34 1.22
C GLY A 71 -29.85 6.91 0.69
N GLY A 72 -29.93 8.20 0.37
CA GLY A 72 -31.13 8.76 -0.26
C GLY A 72 -31.38 8.16 -1.65
N THR A 73 -32.64 8.01 -2.05
CA THR A 73 -33.02 7.51 -3.40
C THR A 73 -32.55 8.43 -4.53
N MET A 74 -32.38 9.72 -4.26
CA MET A 74 -31.77 10.70 -5.17
C MET A 74 -30.24 10.75 -5.08
N CYS A 75 -29.63 9.95 -4.20
CA CYS A 75 -28.18 9.88 -3.94
C CYS A 75 -27.62 8.51 -4.39
N HIS A 76 -27.45 7.55 -3.46
CA HIS A 76 -26.89 6.22 -3.70
C HIS A 76 -27.80 5.07 -3.21
N GLY A 77 -29.07 5.36 -2.92
CA GLY A 77 -30.06 4.42 -2.35
C GLY A 77 -31.18 4.00 -3.32
N ARG A 78 -30.94 3.96 -4.63
CA ARG A 78 -31.88 3.34 -5.58
C ARG A 78 -31.84 1.81 -5.48
N LEU A 79 -32.92 1.18 -5.91
CA LEU A 79 -33.02 -0.28 -6.05
C LEU A 79 -32.44 -0.76 -7.38
N GLU A 80 -32.46 0.09 -8.40
CA GLU A 80 -31.94 -0.20 -9.75
C GLU A 80 -30.83 0.77 -10.13
N ALA A 81 -29.99 0.35 -11.07
CA ALA A 81 -28.77 1.04 -11.49
C ALA A 81 -29.01 2.08 -12.60
N ASP A 82 -30.11 2.81 -12.52
CA ASP A 82 -30.67 3.67 -13.58
C ASP A 82 -30.31 5.17 -13.41
N GLY A 83 -29.44 5.50 -12.46
CA GLY A 83 -28.98 6.86 -12.23
C GLY A 83 -28.25 7.49 -13.43
N LYS A 84 -28.41 8.82 -13.59
CA LYS A 84 -27.99 9.54 -14.81
C LYS A 84 -26.47 9.70 -15.01
N ILE A 85 -25.70 9.78 -13.91
CA ILE A 85 -24.25 10.10 -13.89
C ILE A 85 -23.42 9.03 -13.15
N VAL A 86 -24.05 8.38 -12.19
CA VAL A 86 -23.57 7.19 -11.48
C VAL A 86 -24.76 6.25 -11.35
N ARG A 87 -24.54 5.00 -10.97
CA ARG A 87 -25.61 3.98 -10.94
C ARG A 87 -26.72 4.35 -9.96
N GLN A 88 -26.35 5.00 -8.85
CA GLN A 88 -27.23 5.34 -7.72
C GLN A 88 -27.75 4.13 -6.93
N ASP A 89 -27.32 2.90 -7.25
CA ASP A 89 -27.62 1.64 -6.53
C ASP A 89 -26.51 1.22 -5.55
N GLU A 90 -25.52 2.09 -5.29
CA GLU A 90 -24.26 1.70 -4.65
C GLU A 90 -24.46 1.22 -3.20
N LEU A 91 -25.46 1.76 -2.49
CA LEU A 91 -25.84 1.29 -1.15
C LEU A 91 -26.35 -0.14 -1.18
N ALA A 92 -27.25 -0.49 -2.11
CA ALA A 92 -27.81 -1.83 -2.20
C ALA A 92 -26.72 -2.88 -2.46
N ARG A 93 -25.78 -2.57 -3.36
CA ARG A 93 -24.61 -3.42 -3.65
C ARG A 93 -23.69 -3.61 -2.44
N TRP A 94 -23.50 -2.57 -1.62
CA TRP A 94 -22.69 -2.63 -0.40
C TRP A 94 -23.44 -3.32 0.76
N GLN A 95 -24.77 -3.21 0.85
CA GLN A 95 -25.59 -3.88 1.87
C GLN A 95 -25.80 -5.38 1.60
N GLU A 96 -25.57 -5.85 0.38
CA GLU A 96 -25.78 -7.26 0.00
C GLU A 96 -24.73 -8.21 0.63
N ALA A 97 -24.98 -8.55 1.89
CA ALA A 97 -24.11 -9.27 2.79
C ALA A 97 -23.79 -10.72 2.38
N SER A 98 -24.42 -11.31 1.36
CA SER A 98 -24.03 -12.62 0.81
C SER A 98 -22.88 -12.53 -0.21
N THR A 99 -22.67 -11.36 -0.83
CA THR A 99 -21.70 -11.18 -1.93
C THR A 99 -20.30 -10.78 -1.45
N GLN A 100 -19.33 -10.73 -2.37
CA GLN A 100 -18.01 -10.14 -2.06
C GLN A 100 -18.08 -8.62 -1.88
N GLY A 101 -18.97 -7.93 -2.60
CA GLY A 101 -19.20 -6.48 -2.43
C GLY A 101 -19.74 -6.12 -1.04
N GLY A 102 -20.60 -6.96 -0.46
CA GLY A 102 -21.08 -6.78 0.92
C GLY A 102 -20.12 -7.20 2.03
N ALA A 103 -18.86 -7.54 1.73
CA ALA A 103 -17.89 -7.95 2.75
C ALA A 103 -17.65 -6.88 3.82
N HIS A 104 -17.68 -5.61 3.41
CA HIS A 104 -17.42 -4.46 4.27
C HIS A 104 -18.61 -4.09 5.17
N SER A 105 -19.86 -4.21 4.69
CA SER A 105 -21.05 -3.98 5.53
C SER A 105 -21.19 -5.05 6.63
N ARG A 106 -20.99 -6.34 6.28
CA ARG A 106 -21.04 -7.44 7.28
C ARG A 106 -19.83 -7.49 8.22
N ALA A 107 -18.82 -6.63 8.05
CA ALA A 107 -17.58 -6.69 8.81
C ALA A 107 -17.80 -6.59 10.32
N PHE A 108 -18.69 -5.70 10.77
CA PHE A 108 -19.05 -5.59 12.19
C PHE A 108 -19.83 -6.82 12.66
N THR A 109 -20.79 -7.32 11.88
CA THR A 109 -21.61 -8.49 12.24
C THR A 109 -20.78 -9.75 12.49
N ILE A 110 -19.65 -9.92 11.80
CA ILE A 110 -18.70 -11.04 12.02
C ILE A 110 -18.14 -11.05 13.46
N LEU A 111 -18.08 -9.89 14.14
CA LEU A 111 -17.66 -9.79 15.54
C LEU A 111 -18.64 -10.47 16.52
N SER A 112 -19.89 -10.68 16.12
CA SER A 112 -20.86 -11.49 16.88
C SER A 112 -20.69 -13.01 16.68
N GLY A 113 -19.75 -13.43 15.82
CA GLY A 113 -19.46 -14.84 15.55
C GLY A 113 -18.65 -15.54 16.64
N THR A 114 -18.74 -16.87 16.71
CA THR A 114 -18.02 -17.70 17.70
C THR A 114 -16.51 -17.50 17.62
N ARG A 115 -15.93 -17.38 16.42
CA ARG A 115 -14.48 -17.13 16.24
C ARG A 115 -14.04 -15.82 16.88
N ALA A 116 -14.82 -14.75 16.75
CA ALA A 116 -14.48 -13.46 17.34
C ALA A 116 -14.50 -13.50 18.87
N ARG A 117 -15.52 -14.14 19.46
CA ARG A 117 -15.56 -14.40 20.92
C ARG A 117 -14.39 -15.25 21.41
N GLN A 118 -13.98 -16.27 20.64
CA GLN A 118 -12.81 -17.08 20.98
C GLN A 118 -11.53 -16.24 20.98
N ILE A 119 -11.31 -15.43 19.94
CA ILE A 119 -10.16 -14.52 19.84
C ILE A 119 -10.11 -13.58 21.05
N THR A 120 -11.21 -12.89 21.38
CA THR A 120 -11.19 -11.92 22.48
C THR A 120 -11.14 -12.57 23.86
N ALA A 121 -11.69 -13.77 24.04
CA ALA A 121 -11.53 -14.54 25.26
C ALA A 121 -10.06 -14.97 25.47
N THR A 122 -9.39 -15.49 24.44
CA THR A 122 -7.96 -15.85 24.48
C THR A 122 -7.06 -14.62 24.73
N LEU A 123 -7.44 -13.45 24.24
CA LEU A 123 -6.65 -12.21 24.38
C LEU A 123 -7.05 -11.32 25.58
N GLY A 124 -8.12 -11.67 26.32
CA GLY A 124 -8.63 -10.84 27.41
C GLY A 124 -9.24 -9.50 26.98
N LEU A 125 -9.77 -9.40 25.74
CA LEU A 125 -10.25 -8.15 25.15
C LEU A 125 -11.76 -7.86 25.37
N GLY A 126 -12.48 -8.74 26.07
CA GLY A 126 -13.91 -8.57 26.35
C GLY A 126 -14.81 -8.81 25.13
N ASP A 127 -15.86 -8.00 24.97
CA ASP A 127 -16.78 -8.08 23.83
C ASP A 127 -16.08 -7.64 22.52
N PRO A 128 -15.99 -8.52 21.50
CA PRO A 128 -15.42 -8.15 20.19
C PRO A 128 -16.06 -6.92 19.56
N SER A 129 -17.37 -6.70 19.77
CA SER A 129 -18.12 -5.59 19.19
C SER A 129 -17.84 -4.23 19.85
N ALA A 130 -17.19 -4.24 21.02
CA ALA A 130 -16.73 -3.05 21.74
C ALA A 130 -15.19 -2.90 21.72
N ALA A 131 -14.44 -3.96 21.45
CA ALA A 131 -12.98 -3.99 21.51
C ALA A 131 -12.33 -3.07 20.44
N PRO A 132 -11.57 -2.02 20.81
CA PRO A 132 -10.92 -1.13 19.84
C PRO A 132 -9.95 -1.84 18.89
N ALA A 133 -9.35 -2.95 19.36
CA ALA A 133 -8.47 -3.82 18.58
C ALA A 133 -9.19 -4.52 17.41
N CYS A 134 -10.51 -4.72 17.50
CA CYS A 134 -11.32 -5.29 16.42
C CYS A 134 -11.94 -4.18 15.55
N LEU A 135 -12.44 -3.12 16.18
CA LEU A 135 -13.18 -2.05 15.52
C LEU A 135 -12.33 -1.20 14.55
N GLY A 136 -11.01 -1.19 14.66
CA GLY A 136 -10.13 -0.46 13.72
C GLY A 136 -10.18 -0.97 12.27
N CYS A 137 -10.56 -2.24 12.07
CA CYS A 137 -10.73 -2.86 10.74
C CYS A 137 -12.15 -3.38 10.47
N HIS A 138 -12.95 -3.64 11.51
CA HIS A 138 -14.32 -4.17 11.37
C HIS A 138 -15.44 -3.11 11.43
N ALA A 139 -15.09 -1.86 11.70
CA ALA A 139 -15.99 -0.71 11.61
C ALA A 139 -15.28 0.44 10.87
N THR A 140 -16.03 1.46 10.48
CA THR A 140 -15.46 2.69 9.90
C THR A 140 -14.56 3.37 10.94
N PRO A 141 -13.25 3.57 10.68
CA PRO A 141 -12.29 4.09 11.66
C PRO A 141 -12.38 5.62 11.80
N ALA A 142 -13.56 6.10 12.22
CA ALA A 142 -13.88 7.52 12.31
C ALA A 142 -13.22 8.22 13.50
N THR A 143 -12.44 9.25 13.22
CA THR A 143 -11.78 10.13 14.21
C THR A 143 -12.73 11.11 14.88
N ALA A 144 -13.73 11.60 14.15
CA ALA A 144 -14.82 12.44 14.66
C ALA A 144 -16.14 11.98 14.01
N ARG A 145 -17.22 11.85 14.81
CA ARG A 145 -18.45 11.16 14.40
C ARG A 145 -19.64 12.11 14.40
N GLY A 146 -20.37 12.15 13.29
CA GLY A 146 -21.66 12.83 13.18
C GLY A 146 -22.80 12.05 13.84
N PRO A 147 -23.99 12.66 14.01
CA PRO A 147 -25.10 12.08 14.78
C PRO A 147 -25.70 10.82 14.13
N ARG A 148 -25.53 10.62 12.82
CA ARG A 148 -26.01 9.44 12.09
C ARG A 148 -24.96 8.32 11.97
N PHE A 149 -23.72 8.55 12.44
CA PHE A 149 -22.66 7.53 12.41
C PHE A 149 -23.03 6.32 13.28
N ARG A 150 -22.85 5.10 12.76
CA ARG A 150 -23.02 3.85 13.50
C ARG A 150 -21.84 2.92 13.24
N ALA A 151 -21.19 2.44 14.30
CA ALA A 151 -20.13 1.43 14.16
C ALA A 151 -20.67 0.10 13.62
N SER A 152 -21.95 -0.19 13.87
CA SER A 152 -22.69 -1.35 13.37
C SER A 152 -22.92 -1.35 11.86
N ASP A 153 -22.71 -0.22 11.17
CA ASP A 153 -22.72 -0.18 9.70
C ASP A 153 -21.52 -0.97 9.11
N GLY A 154 -20.52 -1.33 9.93
CA GLY A 154 -19.28 -1.94 9.46
C GLY A 154 -18.36 -0.94 8.79
N VAL A 155 -17.64 -1.40 7.77
CA VAL A 155 -16.75 -0.59 6.95
C VAL A 155 -17.60 0.11 5.89
N GLY A 156 -18.09 1.30 6.22
CA GLY A 156 -19.00 2.10 5.40
C GLY A 156 -18.28 2.92 4.34
N CYS A 157 -19.07 3.66 3.54
CA CYS A 157 -18.58 4.46 2.41
C CYS A 157 -17.39 5.36 2.79
N GLU A 158 -17.48 6.04 3.94
CA GLU A 158 -16.50 7.02 4.42
C GLU A 158 -15.17 6.40 4.87
N ALA A 159 -15.12 5.08 5.14
CA ALA A 159 -13.86 4.39 5.40
C ALA A 159 -12.93 4.43 4.16
N CYS A 160 -13.53 4.47 2.96
CA CYS A 160 -12.81 4.56 1.69
C CYS A 160 -12.85 5.97 1.09
N HIS A 161 -14.00 6.66 1.17
CA HIS A 161 -14.20 7.99 0.56
C HIS A 161 -13.81 9.17 1.46
N GLY A 162 -13.50 8.93 2.74
CA GLY A 162 -13.18 9.97 3.73
C GLY A 162 -14.42 10.60 4.37
N PRO A 163 -14.23 11.44 5.41
CA PRO A 163 -15.32 12.07 6.17
C PRO A 163 -16.18 12.97 5.27
N ALA A 164 -17.46 12.64 5.14
CA ALA A 164 -18.35 13.22 4.15
C ALA A 164 -18.71 14.67 4.44
N SER A 165 -18.73 15.10 5.72
CA SER A 165 -19.06 16.48 6.12
C SER A 165 -18.34 17.58 5.34
N GLY A 166 -17.09 17.35 4.90
CA GLY A 166 -16.32 18.31 4.11
C GLY A 166 -16.82 18.49 2.66
N TRP A 167 -17.35 17.42 2.05
CA TRP A 167 -17.61 17.36 0.59
C TRP A 167 -19.04 16.95 0.20
N ILE A 168 -19.87 16.45 1.13
CA ILE A 168 -21.22 15.94 0.83
C ILE A 168 -22.13 17.03 0.25
N ALA A 169 -22.05 18.27 0.77
CA ALA A 169 -22.82 19.40 0.26
C ALA A 169 -22.39 19.82 -1.16
N SER A 170 -21.10 19.75 -1.49
CA SER A 170 -20.61 20.01 -2.85
C SER A 170 -20.78 18.83 -3.80
N HIS A 171 -21.16 17.65 -3.30
CA HIS A 171 -21.26 16.43 -4.09
C HIS A 171 -22.43 16.45 -5.07
N TYR A 172 -23.57 17.01 -4.65
CA TYR A 172 -24.81 17.10 -5.43
C TYR A 172 -25.10 18.52 -5.96
N ALA A 173 -24.21 19.48 -5.70
CA ALA A 173 -24.37 20.86 -6.15
C ALA A 173 -24.29 20.99 -7.69
N VAL A 174 -24.92 22.02 -8.25
CA VAL A 174 -24.75 22.38 -9.66
C VAL A 174 -23.28 22.69 -9.92
N GLY A 175 -22.67 22.03 -10.92
CA GLY A 175 -21.23 22.14 -11.19
C GLY A 175 -20.33 21.30 -10.27
N ALA A 176 -20.88 20.35 -9.51
CA ALA A 176 -20.08 19.38 -8.75
C ALA A 176 -19.06 18.66 -9.64
N SER A 177 -17.82 18.56 -9.15
CA SER A 177 -16.74 17.87 -9.85
C SER A 177 -15.91 17.01 -8.88
N HIS A 178 -15.30 15.96 -9.41
CA HIS A 178 -14.46 15.05 -8.62
C HIS A 178 -13.31 15.80 -7.95
N ALA A 179 -12.57 16.62 -8.71
CA ALA A 179 -11.48 17.44 -8.22
C ALA A 179 -11.90 18.41 -7.09
N ALA A 180 -13.08 19.03 -7.19
CA ALA A 180 -13.57 19.95 -6.17
C ALA A 180 -14.10 19.25 -4.90
N ASN A 181 -14.51 17.98 -4.99
CA ASN A 181 -14.80 17.17 -3.81
C ASN A 181 -13.50 16.67 -3.15
N VAL A 182 -12.49 16.30 -3.95
CA VAL A 182 -11.16 15.92 -3.45
C VAL A 182 -10.47 17.07 -2.71
N SER A 183 -10.52 18.31 -3.23
CA SER A 183 -9.97 19.47 -2.52
C SER A 183 -10.69 19.79 -1.19
N ARG A 184 -11.93 19.30 -1.02
CA ARG A 184 -12.72 19.38 0.21
C ARG A 184 -12.60 18.15 1.14
N GLY A 185 -11.77 17.16 0.78
CA GLY A 185 -11.45 16.02 1.64
C GLY A 185 -12.02 14.68 1.20
N MET A 186 -12.66 14.58 0.04
CA MET A 186 -12.93 13.26 -0.55
C MET A 186 -11.59 12.57 -0.86
N ILE A 187 -11.45 11.33 -0.44
CA ILE A 187 -10.26 10.53 -0.75
C ILE A 187 -10.27 10.20 -2.25
N ALA A 188 -9.18 10.53 -2.93
CA ALA A 188 -9.00 10.34 -4.37
C ALA A 188 -8.66 8.89 -4.72
N LEU A 189 -9.63 7.98 -4.57
CA LEU A 189 -9.51 6.55 -4.88
C LEU A 189 -9.31 6.25 -6.38
N ASP A 190 -9.42 7.24 -7.25
CA ASP A 190 -8.96 7.21 -8.64
C ASP A 190 -7.43 7.06 -8.75
N ARG A 191 -6.67 7.61 -7.79
CA ARG A 191 -5.20 7.50 -7.77
C ARG A 191 -4.77 6.14 -7.17
N PRO A 192 -4.04 5.28 -7.89
CA PRO A 192 -3.68 3.94 -7.41
C PRO A 192 -2.94 3.95 -6.06
N THR A 193 -2.01 4.89 -5.85
CA THR A 193 -1.23 4.99 -4.61
C THR A 193 -2.09 5.37 -3.41
N VAL A 194 -3.08 6.24 -3.61
CA VAL A 194 -4.05 6.65 -2.57
C VAL A 194 -4.98 5.48 -2.24
N ARG A 195 -5.52 4.79 -3.25
CA ARG A 195 -6.37 3.61 -3.05
C ARG A 195 -5.63 2.49 -2.31
N ALA A 196 -4.39 2.20 -2.71
CA ALA A 196 -3.56 1.21 -2.03
C ALA A 196 -3.39 1.54 -0.54
N GLY A 197 -3.07 2.81 -0.22
CA GLY A 197 -2.91 3.27 1.17
C GLY A 197 -4.14 2.96 2.04
N VAL A 198 -5.33 3.33 1.55
CA VAL A 198 -6.61 3.05 2.23
C VAL A 198 -6.83 1.55 2.46
N CYS A 199 -6.68 0.73 1.42
CA CYS A 199 -6.93 -0.70 1.54
C CYS A 199 -5.90 -1.39 2.46
N LEU A 200 -4.62 -1.01 2.36
CA LEU A 200 -3.53 -1.53 3.19
C LEU A 200 -3.71 -1.21 4.68
N ASP A 201 -4.40 -0.11 5.02
CA ASP A 201 -4.64 0.27 6.42
C ASP A 201 -5.36 -0.80 7.23
N CYS A 202 -6.19 -1.64 6.58
CA CYS A 202 -6.83 -2.81 7.19
C CYS A 202 -6.29 -4.15 6.68
N HIS A 203 -5.93 -4.26 5.40
CA HIS A 203 -5.54 -5.53 4.75
C HIS A 203 -4.05 -5.88 4.83
N LEU A 204 -3.23 -5.02 5.43
CA LEU A 204 -1.86 -5.33 5.85
C LEU A 204 -1.52 -4.70 7.21
N GLY A 205 -2.28 -3.66 7.58
CA GLY A 205 -2.21 -2.94 8.83
C GLY A 205 -1.58 -1.56 8.66
N SER A 206 -1.71 -0.71 9.67
CA SER A 206 -1.13 0.63 9.75
C SER A 206 -0.63 0.93 11.17
N GLY A 207 0.05 2.08 11.33
CA GLY A 207 0.42 2.58 12.66
C GLY A 207 -0.77 3.01 13.53
N ARG A 208 -1.99 3.15 12.97
CA ARG A 208 -3.15 3.68 13.70
C ARG A 208 -3.68 2.70 14.75
N ALA A 209 -4.43 3.22 15.71
CA ALA A 209 -5.06 2.43 16.76
C ALA A 209 -6.03 1.39 16.16
N GLY A 210 -5.96 0.14 16.65
CA GLY A 210 -6.82 -0.95 16.20
C GLY A 210 -6.59 -1.47 14.77
N GLN A 211 -5.59 -0.95 14.05
CA GLN A 211 -5.33 -1.29 12.64
C GLN A 211 -4.06 -2.15 12.44
N PHE A 212 -3.74 -3.05 13.36
CA PHE A 212 -2.59 -3.95 13.19
C PHE A 212 -2.89 -5.32 13.80
N VAL A 213 -2.82 -6.36 12.97
CA VAL A 213 -3.04 -7.75 13.37
C VAL A 213 -1.70 -8.35 13.80
N THR A 214 -1.51 -8.51 15.10
CA THR A 214 -0.32 -9.14 15.68
C THR A 214 -0.35 -10.65 15.49
N HIS A 215 0.81 -11.31 15.60
CA HIS A 215 0.87 -12.77 15.65
C HIS A 215 0.02 -13.36 16.79
N ARG A 216 -0.12 -12.64 17.92
CA ARG A 216 -1.01 -13.05 19.02
C ARG A 216 -2.48 -13.07 18.62
N MET A 217 -2.93 -12.14 17.77
CA MET A 217 -4.28 -12.20 17.20
C MET A 217 -4.42 -13.39 16.24
N MET A 218 -3.41 -13.65 15.41
CA MET A 218 -3.42 -14.80 14.50
C MET A 218 -3.43 -16.13 15.25
N SER A 219 -2.62 -16.30 16.29
CA SER A 219 -2.59 -17.51 17.12
C SER A 219 -3.88 -17.72 17.94
N ALA A 220 -4.59 -16.64 18.28
CA ALA A 220 -5.93 -16.70 18.87
C ALA A 220 -7.05 -17.03 17.85
N GLY A 221 -6.73 -17.15 16.55
CA GLY A 221 -7.64 -17.56 15.49
C GLY A 221 -8.05 -16.47 14.50
N HIS A 222 -7.45 -15.27 14.55
CA HIS A 222 -7.64 -14.26 13.50
C HIS A 222 -7.05 -14.77 12.17
N PRO A 223 -7.76 -14.67 11.03
CA PRO A 223 -7.19 -15.02 9.73
C PRO A 223 -5.90 -14.24 9.44
N ARG A 224 -4.94 -14.86 8.74
CA ARG A 224 -3.82 -14.11 8.16
C ARG A 224 -4.37 -13.10 7.16
N LEU A 225 -3.77 -11.90 7.16
CA LEU A 225 -4.09 -10.89 6.17
C LEU A 225 -3.37 -11.22 4.85
N SER A 226 -4.04 -10.97 3.74
CA SER A 226 -3.45 -10.97 2.40
C SER A 226 -3.95 -9.74 1.64
N PHE A 227 -3.19 -9.31 0.64
CA PHE A 227 -3.45 -8.06 -0.06
C PHE A 227 -3.24 -8.22 -1.57
N GLU A 228 -4.25 -7.85 -2.36
CA GLU A 228 -4.12 -7.76 -3.82
C GLU A 228 -5.03 -6.63 -4.35
N LEU A 229 -4.43 -5.51 -4.80
CA LEU A 229 -5.14 -4.24 -4.92
C LEU A 229 -6.18 -4.22 -6.05
N ASP A 230 -5.85 -4.75 -7.24
CA ASP A 230 -6.78 -4.76 -8.37
C ASP A 230 -7.90 -5.79 -8.17
N LEU A 231 -7.57 -6.95 -7.58
CA LEU A 231 -8.56 -7.95 -7.19
C LEU A 231 -9.54 -7.36 -6.17
N PHE A 232 -9.05 -6.75 -5.08
CA PHE A 232 -9.92 -6.17 -4.06
C PHE A 232 -10.72 -4.97 -4.61
N SER A 233 -10.12 -4.16 -5.49
CA SER A 233 -10.83 -3.10 -6.23
C SER A 233 -11.98 -3.64 -7.05
N THR A 234 -11.77 -4.75 -7.76
CA THR A 234 -12.79 -5.40 -8.61
C THR A 234 -13.88 -6.05 -7.75
N LEU A 235 -13.52 -6.74 -6.66
CA LEU A 235 -14.48 -7.37 -5.73
C LEU A 235 -15.39 -6.35 -5.01
N GLN A 236 -14.89 -5.13 -4.80
CA GLN A 236 -15.63 -4.02 -4.19
C GLN A 236 -16.26 -3.07 -5.22
N GLN A 237 -16.22 -3.39 -6.52
CA GLN A 237 -16.68 -2.48 -7.57
C GLN A 237 -18.21 -2.30 -7.54
N HIS A 238 -18.61 -1.06 -7.29
CA HIS A 238 -19.99 -0.56 -7.29
C HIS A 238 -20.16 0.63 -8.24
N HIS A 239 -19.29 0.79 -9.23
CA HIS A 239 -19.38 1.83 -10.26
C HIS A 239 -19.13 1.25 -11.64
N ASN A 240 -19.67 1.90 -12.67
CA ASN A 240 -19.33 1.62 -14.05
C ASN A 240 -18.05 2.40 -14.41
N GLU A 241 -17.14 1.78 -15.17
CA GLU A 241 -15.94 2.44 -15.72
C GLU A 241 -16.17 2.80 -17.19
N ASP A 242 -17.22 3.59 -17.41
CA ASP A 242 -17.72 4.01 -18.73
C ASP A 242 -17.08 5.34 -19.21
N ALA A 243 -17.62 5.91 -20.30
CA ALA A 243 -17.12 7.15 -20.89
C ALA A 243 -17.24 8.37 -19.95
N ASP A 244 -18.29 8.43 -19.11
CA ASP A 244 -18.46 9.53 -18.15
C ASP A 244 -17.53 9.35 -16.94
N TYR A 245 -17.35 8.12 -16.46
CA TYR A 245 -16.29 7.83 -15.48
C TYR A 245 -14.92 8.26 -16.01
N ALA A 246 -14.59 7.86 -17.24
CA ALA A 246 -13.31 8.18 -17.87
C ALA A 246 -13.11 9.70 -18.06
N ALA A 247 -14.17 10.44 -18.40
CA ALA A 247 -14.12 11.90 -18.49
C ALA A 247 -13.89 12.59 -17.13
N ARG A 248 -14.44 12.04 -16.04
CA ARG A 248 -14.34 12.62 -14.68
C ARG A 248 -13.10 12.22 -13.89
N LYS A 249 -12.53 11.04 -14.16
CA LYS A 249 -11.49 10.39 -13.33
C LYS A 249 -10.33 9.78 -14.12
N GLY A 250 -10.39 9.79 -15.45
CA GLY A 250 -9.48 9.00 -16.29
C GLY A 250 -9.88 7.53 -16.37
N ARG A 251 -9.19 6.78 -17.23
CA ARG A 251 -9.40 5.32 -17.37
C ARG A 251 -8.63 4.58 -16.29
N SER A 252 -9.24 3.53 -15.74
CA SER A 252 -8.57 2.55 -14.89
C SER A 252 -7.53 1.76 -15.70
N ASP A 253 -6.45 1.36 -15.03
CA ASP A 253 -5.47 0.39 -15.53
C ASP A 253 -5.22 -0.65 -14.45
N GLY A 254 -5.79 -1.85 -14.62
CA GLY A 254 -5.68 -2.93 -13.65
C GLY A 254 -4.26 -3.47 -13.49
N VAL A 255 -3.41 -3.36 -14.52
CA VAL A 255 -2.00 -3.77 -14.46
C VAL A 255 -1.19 -2.76 -13.65
N GLN A 256 -1.45 -1.46 -13.86
CA GLN A 256 -0.89 -0.40 -13.03
C GLN A 256 -1.36 -0.53 -11.57
N MET A 257 -2.65 -0.77 -11.35
CA MET A 257 -3.27 -0.94 -10.02
C MET A 257 -2.65 -2.13 -9.28
N TRP A 258 -2.53 -3.29 -9.94
CA TRP A 258 -1.84 -4.47 -9.41
C TRP A 258 -0.39 -4.14 -9.00
N ALA A 259 0.39 -3.56 -9.92
CA ALA A 259 1.81 -3.30 -9.70
C ALA A 259 2.08 -2.25 -8.60
N VAL A 260 1.29 -1.18 -8.54
CA VAL A 260 1.33 -0.20 -7.44
C VAL A 260 0.91 -0.84 -6.11
N GLY A 261 -0.05 -1.77 -6.13
CA GLY A 261 -0.43 -2.59 -4.99
C GLY A 261 0.75 -3.36 -4.41
N GLN A 262 1.50 -4.10 -5.24
CA GLN A 262 2.71 -4.82 -4.80
C GLN A 262 3.74 -3.88 -4.19
N ALA A 263 3.97 -2.73 -4.84
CA ALA A 263 4.94 -1.73 -4.40
C ALA A 263 4.63 -1.15 -3.02
N LEU A 264 3.37 -0.78 -2.78
CA LEU A 264 2.97 -0.20 -1.50
C LEU A 264 2.77 -1.25 -0.40
N ALA A 265 2.46 -2.50 -0.73
CA ALA A 265 2.50 -3.61 0.23
C ALA A 265 3.92 -3.84 0.77
N VAL A 266 4.93 -3.90 -0.10
CA VAL A 266 6.35 -4.03 0.30
C VAL A 266 6.76 -2.84 1.17
N ASN A 267 6.47 -1.60 0.75
CA ASN A 267 6.78 -0.41 1.56
C ASN A 267 6.11 -0.47 2.94
N ARG A 268 4.82 -0.82 3.01
CA ARG A 268 4.03 -0.86 4.24
C ARG A 268 4.56 -1.92 5.22
N ALA A 269 4.81 -3.14 4.75
CA ALA A 269 5.34 -4.23 5.58
C ALA A 269 6.68 -3.84 6.22
N LEU A 270 7.61 -3.28 5.44
CA LEU A 270 8.93 -2.86 5.91
C LEU A 270 8.88 -1.66 6.86
N THR A 271 7.96 -0.72 6.61
CA THR A 271 7.75 0.45 7.48
C THR A 271 7.23 0.02 8.85
N LEU A 272 6.25 -0.88 8.91
CA LEU A 272 5.72 -1.42 10.16
C LEU A 272 6.73 -2.33 10.88
N TYR A 273 7.51 -3.14 10.14
CA TYR A 273 8.60 -3.92 10.72
C TYR A 273 9.68 -3.03 11.37
N GLY A 274 9.94 -1.86 10.77
CA GLY A 274 10.87 -0.84 11.25
C GLY A 274 10.34 0.05 12.38
N ASP A 275 9.05 -0.03 12.72
CA ASP A 275 8.42 0.68 13.83
C ASP A 275 8.69 -0.07 15.16
N PRO A 276 9.30 0.55 16.18
CA PRO A 276 9.51 -0.08 17.49
C PRO A 276 8.23 -0.57 18.17
N ALA A 277 7.07 0.07 17.90
CA ALA A 277 5.79 -0.29 18.50
C ALA A 277 5.06 -1.44 17.78
N ARG A 278 5.55 -1.89 16.61
CA ARG A 278 4.87 -2.89 15.76
C ARG A 278 5.77 -4.03 15.31
N GLY A 279 7.05 -3.78 15.08
CA GLY A 279 8.00 -4.78 14.57
C GLY A 279 8.55 -5.76 15.59
N SER A 280 8.15 -5.65 16.86
CA SER A 280 8.60 -6.49 17.98
C SER A 280 7.53 -6.59 19.06
N GLU A 281 7.40 -7.78 19.66
CA GLU A 281 6.51 -8.08 20.80
C GLU A 281 7.38 -8.66 21.92
N GLY A 282 7.68 -7.85 22.94
CA GLY A 282 8.60 -8.23 24.02
C GLY A 282 10.02 -8.50 23.50
N ALA A 283 10.56 -9.68 23.84
CA ALA A 283 11.91 -10.10 23.43
C ALA A 283 11.99 -10.61 21.98
N PHE A 284 10.86 -10.76 21.29
CA PHE A 284 10.77 -11.38 19.96
C PHE A 284 10.45 -10.34 18.87
N PRO A 285 10.85 -10.58 17.61
CA PRO A 285 10.26 -9.86 16.49
C PRO A 285 8.75 -10.15 16.42
N GLU A 286 7.98 -9.23 15.88
CA GLU A 286 6.58 -9.51 15.57
C GLU A 286 6.52 -10.55 14.44
N PHE A 287 6.01 -11.74 14.75
CA PHE A 287 6.01 -12.88 13.83
C PHE A 287 4.99 -12.75 12.69
N SER A 288 4.05 -11.80 12.73
CA SER A 288 3.13 -11.55 11.61
C SER A 288 3.83 -11.10 10.32
N PHE A 289 5.08 -10.61 10.42
CA PHE A 289 5.95 -10.28 9.28
C PHE A 289 6.67 -11.48 8.64
N PHE A 290 6.54 -12.69 9.21
CA PHE A 290 7.30 -13.88 8.78
C PHE A 290 6.36 -14.98 8.25
N ASP A 291 6.86 -15.85 7.37
CA ASP A 291 6.03 -16.92 6.80
C ASP A 291 5.74 -17.99 7.86
N CYS A 292 4.46 -18.10 8.23
CA CYS A 292 4.02 -19.01 9.27
C CYS A 292 4.40 -20.47 8.99
N HIS A 293 4.44 -20.90 7.72
CA HIS A 293 4.75 -22.29 7.33
C HIS A 293 6.24 -22.63 7.46
N SER A 294 7.12 -21.64 7.63
CA SER A 294 8.51 -21.90 8.00
C SER A 294 8.64 -22.49 9.41
N CYS A 295 7.74 -22.10 10.32
CA CYS A 295 7.67 -22.54 11.71
C CYS A 295 6.62 -23.64 11.93
N HIS A 296 5.40 -23.44 11.41
CA HIS A 296 4.26 -24.34 11.52
C HIS A 296 4.26 -25.40 10.41
N ARG A 297 5.29 -26.25 10.43
CA ARG A 297 5.43 -27.42 9.55
C ARG A 297 5.75 -28.66 10.38
N PRO A 298 5.50 -29.88 9.88
CA PRO A 298 5.90 -31.10 10.57
C PRO A 298 7.40 -31.13 10.90
N ILE A 299 7.70 -31.39 12.17
CA ILE A 299 9.04 -31.69 12.69
C ILE A 299 9.12 -33.21 12.85
N TYR A 300 10.26 -33.80 12.46
CA TYR A 300 10.45 -35.25 12.45
C TYR A 300 11.72 -35.63 13.22
N ASP A 301 11.55 -36.24 14.38
CA ASP A 301 12.64 -36.80 15.17
C ASP A 301 12.92 -38.23 14.69
N ARG A 302 13.75 -38.34 13.64
CA ARG A 302 14.14 -39.61 13.02
C ARG A 302 15.58 -39.57 12.51
N GLU A 303 16.23 -40.73 12.46
CA GLU A 303 17.64 -40.89 12.09
C GLU A 303 17.99 -40.25 10.72
N THR A 304 17.14 -40.44 9.70
CA THR A 304 17.36 -39.88 8.36
C THR A 304 16.61 -38.56 8.16
N ARG A 305 17.35 -37.45 8.06
CA ARG A 305 16.81 -36.09 7.94
C ARG A 305 15.73 -35.94 6.84
N THR A 306 14.51 -35.56 7.22
CA THR A 306 13.51 -35.02 6.28
C THR A 306 13.88 -33.60 5.87
N ARG A 307 13.85 -33.26 4.58
CA ARG A 307 13.88 -31.86 4.13
C ARG A 307 12.46 -31.39 3.81
N THR A 308 11.95 -30.45 4.59
CA THR A 308 10.59 -29.86 4.47
C THR A 308 10.58 -28.41 3.95
N TRP A 309 11.65 -27.99 3.27
CA TRP A 309 11.81 -26.61 2.74
C TRP A 309 12.82 -26.56 1.59
N GLU A 310 12.71 -25.56 0.71
CA GLU A 310 13.65 -25.29 -0.38
C GLU A 310 14.39 -23.96 -0.17
N SER A 311 15.59 -23.82 -0.74
CA SER A 311 16.37 -22.58 -0.65
C SER A 311 15.92 -21.58 -1.72
N ASN A 312 15.42 -20.42 -1.32
CA ASN A 312 15.01 -19.37 -2.25
C ASN A 312 16.24 -18.55 -2.71
N PRO A 313 16.60 -18.52 -4.01
CA PRO A 313 17.80 -17.81 -4.48
C PRO A 313 17.71 -16.28 -4.36
N GLY A 314 16.50 -15.73 -4.23
CA GLY A 314 16.26 -14.32 -3.92
C GLY A 314 16.42 -13.98 -2.43
N ARG A 315 16.57 -14.97 -1.54
CA ARG A 315 16.55 -14.81 -0.09
C ARG A 315 17.82 -15.38 0.56
N PRO A 316 18.95 -14.64 0.59
CA PRO A 316 20.20 -15.10 1.19
C PRO A 316 20.13 -15.12 2.72
N ILE A 317 19.44 -16.11 3.28
CA ILE A 317 19.37 -16.40 4.73
C ILE A 317 19.94 -17.79 5.05
N PRO A 318 20.55 -17.99 6.24
CA PRO A 318 20.94 -19.31 6.72
C PRO A 318 19.76 -20.29 6.84
N ALA A 319 20.06 -21.58 6.71
CA ALA A 319 19.09 -22.64 6.96
C ALA A 319 18.58 -22.55 8.42
N GLY A 320 17.26 -22.60 8.60
CA GLY A 320 16.61 -22.54 9.92
C GLY A 320 16.17 -21.13 10.35
N MET A 321 16.62 -20.07 9.70
CA MET A 321 16.08 -18.72 9.96
C MET A 321 14.67 -18.57 9.37
N PRO A 322 13.70 -17.99 10.10
CA PRO A 322 12.38 -17.73 9.56
C PRO A 322 12.47 -16.66 8.46
N PRO A 323 11.90 -16.90 7.27
CA PRO A 323 11.86 -15.91 6.22
C PRO A 323 10.77 -14.86 6.48
N PHE A 324 11.06 -13.63 6.08
CA PHE A 324 10.06 -12.56 5.99
C PHE A 324 9.04 -12.88 4.89
N ASN A 325 7.79 -12.43 5.04
CA ASN A 325 6.73 -12.48 4.03
C ASN A 325 7.12 -11.59 2.83
N ASP A 326 7.73 -12.20 1.81
CA ASP A 326 8.32 -11.54 0.65
C ASP A 326 7.55 -11.78 -0.65
N GLU A 327 6.32 -12.27 -0.57
CA GLU A 327 5.45 -12.54 -1.71
C GLU A 327 5.29 -11.32 -2.63
N ASN A 328 4.98 -10.15 -2.06
CA ASN A 328 4.88 -8.92 -2.83
C ASN A 328 6.25 -8.45 -3.35
N MET A 329 7.38 -8.86 -2.74
CA MET A 329 8.71 -8.57 -3.26
C MET A 329 9.03 -9.41 -4.50
N ILE A 330 8.62 -10.68 -4.53
CA ILE A 330 8.77 -11.54 -5.72
C ILE A 330 7.94 -10.97 -6.88
N LEU A 331 6.69 -10.59 -6.63
CA LEU A 331 5.83 -10.00 -7.66
C LEU A 331 6.28 -8.60 -8.11
N LEU A 332 6.72 -7.76 -7.18
CA LEU A 332 7.26 -6.43 -7.53
C LEU A 332 8.54 -6.54 -8.36
N SER A 333 9.35 -7.60 -8.19
CA SER A 333 10.49 -7.86 -9.08
C SER A 333 10.03 -8.10 -10.54
N ALA A 334 8.95 -8.87 -10.74
CA ALA A 334 8.35 -9.05 -12.07
C ALA A 334 7.83 -7.71 -12.64
N ALA A 335 7.09 -6.95 -11.83
CA ALA A 335 6.52 -5.66 -12.25
C ALA A 335 7.61 -4.63 -12.60
N ALA A 336 8.62 -4.49 -11.75
CA ALA A 336 9.73 -3.56 -11.93
C ALA A 336 10.53 -3.86 -13.20
N ARG A 337 10.77 -5.14 -13.51
CA ARG A 337 11.50 -5.56 -14.72
C ARG A 337 10.83 -5.13 -16.02
N VAL A 338 9.50 -4.98 -16.04
CA VAL A 338 8.75 -4.54 -17.22
C VAL A 338 8.47 -3.03 -17.20
N ALA A 339 7.95 -2.51 -16.09
CA ALA A 339 7.45 -1.13 -16.02
C ALA A 339 8.51 -0.09 -15.57
N ALA A 340 9.58 -0.52 -14.90
CA ALA A 340 10.63 0.36 -14.38
C ALA A 340 12.02 -0.32 -14.38
N PRO A 341 12.52 -0.81 -15.53
CA PRO A 341 13.72 -1.67 -15.59
C PRO A 341 14.98 -1.01 -15.00
N ALA A 342 15.10 0.32 -15.06
CA ALA A 342 16.19 1.08 -14.44
C ALA A 342 16.23 0.98 -12.90
N LEU A 343 15.10 0.68 -12.26
CA LEU A 343 14.99 0.47 -10.80
C LEU A 343 14.98 -1.01 -10.42
N ALA A 344 14.68 -1.93 -11.34
CA ALA A 344 14.54 -3.36 -11.06
C ALA A 344 15.81 -3.99 -10.44
N GLY A 345 16.99 -3.67 -11.00
CA GLY A 345 18.27 -4.16 -10.47
C GLY A 345 18.57 -3.64 -9.06
N ARG A 346 18.21 -2.37 -8.77
CA ARG A 346 18.34 -1.78 -7.43
C ARG A 346 17.38 -2.44 -6.45
N PHE A 347 16.14 -2.67 -6.86
CA PHE A 347 15.13 -3.33 -6.04
C PHE A 347 15.52 -4.75 -5.64
N ASP A 348 15.97 -5.58 -6.59
CA ASP A 348 16.44 -6.94 -6.29
C ASP A 348 17.69 -6.94 -5.39
N ALA A 349 18.58 -5.95 -5.55
CA ALA A 349 19.75 -5.79 -4.67
C ALA A 349 19.34 -5.39 -3.24
N ASP A 350 18.48 -4.39 -3.08
CA ASP A 350 17.96 -3.95 -1.78
C ASP A 350 17.16 -5.06 -1.08
N ALA A 351 16.39 -5.86 -1.83
CA ALA A 351 15.65 -7.02 -1.29
C ALA A 351 16.61 -8.10 -0.75
N ARG A 352 17.65 -8.44 -1.52
CA ARG A 352 18.68 -9.39 -1.06
C ARG A 352 19.48 -8.85 0.12
N ALA A 353 19.76 -7.55 0.18
CA ALA A 353 20.42 -6.91 1.31
C ALA A 353 19.57 -6.94 2.59
N PHE A 354 18.26 -6.65 2.48
CA PHE A 354 17.32 -6.78 3.59
C PHE A 354 17.26 -8.21 4.15
N HIS A 355 17.13 -9.22 3.28
CA HIS A 355 17.14 -10.61 3.71
C HIS A 355 18.46 -11.03 4.37
N ALA A 356 19.61 -10.65 3.80
CA ALA A 356 20.91 -10.88 4.45
C ALA A 356 21.03 -10.17 5.80
N ALA A 357 20.39 -9.01 5.97
CA ALA A 357 20.41 -8.25 7.22
C ALA A 357 19.53 -8.87 8.32
N LEU A 358 18.38 -9.49 7.98
CA LEU A 358 17.57 -10.28 8.91
C LEU A 358 18.35 -11.42 9.58
N ALA A 359 19.37 -11.95 8.89
CA ALA A 359 20.24 -13.00 9.42
C ALA A 359 21.37 -12.49 10.35
N ARG A 360 21.54 -11.16 10.48
CA ARG A 360 22.57 -10.54 11.32
C ARG A 360 21.99 -10.01 12.63
N ASP A 361 21.16 -8.97 12.53
CA ASP A 361 20.62 -8.24 13.68
C ASP A 361 19.46 -7.32 13.26
N ARG A 362 18.62 -6.95 14.24
CA ARG A 362 17.44 -6.08 14.03
C ARG A 362 17.81 -4.67 13.53
N PRO A 363 18.79 -3.93 14.11
CA PRO A 363 19.22 -2.63 13.58
C PRO A 363 19.59 -2.65 12.10
N ALA A 364 20.38 -3.64 11.66
CA ALA A 364 20.75 -3.81 10.26
C ALA A 364 19.52 -4.14 9.39
N ALA A 365 18.64 -5.05 9.85
CA ALA A 365 17.42 -5.39 9.13
C ALA A 365 16.49 -4.18 8.95
N VAL A 366 16.34 -3.33 9.97
CA VAL A 366 15.57 -2.08 9.88
C VAL A 366 16.24 -1.07 8.95
N ALA A 367 17.58 -0.95 8.97
CA ALA A 367 18.30 -0.05 8.09
C ALA A 367 18.18 -0.42 6.60
N GLU A 368 18.39 -1.69 6.25
CA GLU A 368 18.20 -2.18 4.87
C GLU A 368 16.71 -2.20 4.48
N GLY A 369 15.81 -2.52 5.41
CA GLY A 369 14.37 -2.48 5.19
C GLY A 369 13.87 -1.09 4.82
N ARG A 370 14.40 -0.02 5.44
CA ARG A 370 14.11 1.38 5.07
C ARG A 370 14.58 1.72 3.65
N LYS A 371 15.75 1.23 3.21
CA LYS A 371 16.23 1.43 1.83
C LYS A 371 15.31 0.75 0.83
N LEU A 372 14.97 -0.51 1.08
CA LEU A 372 14.05 -1.30 0.25
C LEU A 372 12.64 -0.67 0.19
N ALA A 373 12.13 -0.18 1.33
CA ALA A 373 10.85 0.54 1.38
C ALA A 373 10.85 1.81 0.53
N ALA A 374 11.95 2.58 0.54
CA ALA A 374 12.12 3.75 -0.32
C ALA A 374 12.22 3.38 -1.81
N THR A 375 12.84 2.25 -2.14
CA THR A 375 12.89 1.73 -3.52
C THR A 375 11.52 1.26 -3.99
N ALA A 376 10.75 0.63 -3.12
CA ALA A 376 9.38 0.24 -3.40
C ALA A 376 8.48 1.48 -3.61
N SER A 377 8.64 2.56 -2.84
CA SER A 377 7.97 3.84 -3.11
C SER A 377 8.37 4.43 -4.46
N ALA A 378 9.66 4.50 -4.78
CA ALA A 378 10.13 5.01 -6.07
C ALA A 378 9.62 4.19 -7.26
N LEU A 379 9.46 2.87 -7.09
CA LEU A 379 8.77 2.00 -8.05
C LEU A 379 7.28 2.34 -8.14
N ALA A 380 6.57 2.48 -7.02
CA ALA A 380 5.16 2.85 -6.99
C ALA A 380 4.90 4.16 -7.75
N ASP A 381 5.70 5.19 -7.48
CA ASP A 381 5.59 6.50 -8.14
C ASP A 381 5.92 6.41 -9.63
N ARG A 382 6.99 5.68 -10.01
CA ARG A 382 7.38 5.51 -11.42
C ARG A 382 6.35 4.72 -12.23
N ILE A 383 5.70 3.74 -11.61
CA ILE A 383 4.64 2.91 -12.20
C ILE A 383 3.32 3.69 -12.25
N ALA A 384 2.96 4.44 -11.21
CA ALA A 384 1.77 5.30 -11.23
C ALA A 384 1.87 6.45 -12.25
N ALA A 385 3.07 6.97 -12.49
CA ALA A 385 3.34 7.98 -13.52
C ALA A 385 3.47 7.41 -14.95
N GLY A 386 3.61 6.09 -15.10
CA GLY A 386 3.67 5.41 -16.39
C GLY A 386 2.36 4.69 -16.70
N GLY A 387 1.77 4.90 -17.88
CA GLY A 387 0.76 3.98 -18.37
C GLY A 387 1.38 2.60 -18.63
N THR A 388 0.66 1.51 -18.37
CA THR A 388 1.10 0.20 -18.84
C THR A 388 0.74 0.03 -20.32
N GLY A 389 1.62 -0.60 -21.09
CA GLY A 389 1.33 -0.94 -22.48
C GLY A 389 0.49 -2.22 -22.54
N GLY A 390 -0.24 -2.44 -23.63
CA GLY A 390 -1.12 -3.61 -23.73
C GLY A 390 -0.39 -4.97 -23.65
N ASP A 391 0.92 -5.03 -23.91
CA ASP A 391 1.74 -6.25 -23.76
C ASP A 391 2.39 -6.37 -22.37
N THR A 392 2.26 -5.36 -21.51
CA THR A 392 2.87 -5.32 -20.17
C THR A 392 2.35 -6.45 -19.28
N ALA A 393 1.06 -6.76 -19.33
CA ALA A 393 0.49 -7.89 -18.59
C ALA A 393 1.06 -9.24 -19.04
N PHE A 394 1.16 -9.49 -20.36
CA PHE A 394 1.79 -10.70 -20.89
C PHE A 394 3.24 -10.84 -20.42
N ALA A 395 4.03 -9.76 -20.51
CA ALA A 395 5.43 -9.76 -20.07
C ALA A 395 5.58 -9.99 -18.56
N MET A 396 4.68 -9.45 -17.74
CA MET A 396 4.66 -9.68 -16.29
C MET A 396 4.30 -11.13 -15.95
N VAL A 397 3.28 -11.70 -16.60
CA VAL A 397 2.89 -13.12 -16.45
C VAL A 397 4.04 -14.05 -16.88
N ASP A 398 4.69 -13.77 -18.00
CA ASP A 398 5.83 -14.53 -18.51
C ASP A 398 7.02 -14.54 -17.54
N LEU A 399 7.27 -13.43 -16.83
CA LEU A 399 8.33 -13.36 -15.83
C LEU A 399 8.07 -14.25 -14.61
N LEU A 400 6.81 -14.52 -14.23
CA LEU A 400 6.50 -15.39 -13.09
C LEU A 400 6.95 -16.84 -13.32
N ALA A 401 6.91 -17.33 -14.55
CA ALA A 401 7.47 -18.63 -14.94
C ALA A 401 8.88 -18.53 -15.58
N SER A 402 9.60 -17.44 -15.33
CA SER A 402 10.98 -17.29 -15.82
C SER A 402 11.98 -18.04 -14.92
N PRO A 403 13.15 -18.48 -15.45
CA PRO A 403 14.22 -19.05 -14.64
C PRO A 403 14.75 -18.12 -13.52
N THR A 404 14.43 -16.82 -13.58
CA THR A 404 14.82 -15.83 -12.57
C THR A 404 13.87 -15.79 -11.37
N LEU A 405 12.56 -15.97 -11.57
CA LEU A 405 11.56 -15.83 -10.50
C LEU A 405 10.91 -17.15 -10.09
N GLU A 406 10.70 -18.09 -11.02
CA GLU A 406 10.07 -19.38 -10.73
C GLU A 406 10.76 -20.13 -9.57
N PRO A 407 12.11 -20.18 -9.47
CA PRO A 407 12.78 -20.84 -8.34
C PRO A 407 12.59 -20.14 -6.98
N ARG A 408 12.01 -18.93 -6.94
CA ARG A 408 11.72 -18.19 -5.69
C ARG A 408 10.40 -18.62 -5.04
N PHE A 409 9.54 -19.38 -5.73
CA PHE A 409 8.29 -19.91 -5.18
C PHE A 409 8.52 -21.17 -4.33
N THR A 410 9.32 -21.02 -3.27
CA THR A 410 9.65 -22.10 -2.32
C THR A 410 8.60 -22.29 -1.24
N ASP A 411 7.76 -21.29 -0.99
CA ASP A 411 6.87 -21.20 0.17
C ASP A 411 5.41 -21.00 -0.26
N TYR A 412 4.47 -21.32 0.62
CA TYR A 412 3.04 -21.22 0.32
C TYR A 412 2.62 -19.79 -0.04
N THR A 413 3.03 -18.81 0.78
CA THR A 413 2.50 -17.44 0.71
C THR A 413 2.90 -16.75 -0.61
N GLY A 414 4.17 -16.87 -1.02
CA GLY A 414 4.64 -16.40 -2.35
C GLY A 414 3.92 -17.04 -3.53
N SER A 415 3.53 -18.30 -3.39
CA SER A 415 2.90 -19.10 -4.44
C SER A 415 1.41 -18.81 -4.58
N ALA A 416 0.72 -18.65 -3.44
CA ALA A 416 -0.65 -18.18 -3.39
C ALA A 416 -0.78 -16.78 -4.02
N GLN A 417 0.15 -15.88 -3.71
CA GLN A 417 0.17 -14.55 -4.33
C GLN A 417 0.44 -14.63 -5.84
N ALA A 418 1.33 -15.50 -6.29
CA ALA A 418 1.64 -15.65 -7.72
C ALA A 418 0.47 -16.16 -8.56
N VAL A 419 -0.34 -17.12 -8.07
CA VAL A 419 -1.56 -17.52 -8.81
C VAL A 419 -2.63 -16.42 -8.82
N MET A 420 -2.79 -15.67 -7.72
CA MET A 420 -3.68 -14.50 -7.70
C MET A 420 -3.22 -13.41 -8.68
N ALA A 421 -1.92 -13.18 -8.82
CA ALA A 421 -1.37 -12.26 -9.80
C ALA A 421 -1.61 -12.73 -11.25
N VAL A 422 -1.44 -14.02 -11.53
CA VAL A 422 -1.74 -14.60 -12.84
C VAL A 422 -3.22 -14.41 -13.22
N ASP A 423 -4.15 -14.66 -12.28
CA ASP A 423 -5.58 -14.44 -12.50
C ASP A 423 -5.90 -12.93 -12.67
N THR A 424 -5.33 -12.07 -11.83
CA THR A 424 -5.50 -10.61 -11.90
C THR A 424 -5.02 -10.05 -13.25
N LEU A 425 -3.83 -10.43 -13.70
CA LEU A 425 -3.26 -10.00 -14.98
C LEU A 425 -4.01 -10.56 -16.17
N LEU A 426 -4.58 -11.78 -16.08
CA LEU A 426 -5.49 -12.31 -17.10
C LEU A 426 -6.76 -11.45 -17.20
N ASN A 427 -7.39 -11.12 -16.08
CA ASN A 427 -8.57 -10.27 -16.06
C ASN A 427 -8.27 -8.84 -16.58
N ALA A 428 -7.07 -8.32 -16.34
CA ALA A 428 -6.61 -7.07 -16.94
C ALA A 428 -6.49 -7.16 -18.47
N LEU A 429 -5.96 -8.26 -19.03
CA LEU A 429 -5.94 -8.50 -20.48
C LEU A 429 -7.35 -8.54 -21.08
N VAL A 430 -8.34 -9.12 -20.39
CA VAL A 430 -9.75 -9.09 -20.80
C VAL A 430 -10.31 -7.66 -20.76
N LYS A 431 -10.12 -6.92 -19.66
CA LYS A 431 -10.57 -5.51 -19.51
C LYS A 431 -9.95 -4.58 -20.57
N GLN A 432 -8.71 -4.83 -20.97
CA GLN A 432 -8.01 -4.09 -22.02
C GLN A 432 -8.41 -4.52 -23.46
N GLY A 433 -9.30 -5.51 -23.61
CA GLY A 433 -9.70 -6.04 -24.92
C GLY A 433 -8.59 -6.80 -25.66
N ARG A 434 -7.50 -7.18 -24.96
CA ARG A 434 -6.36 -7.90 -25.55
C ARG A 434 -6.65 -9.38 -25.78
N ILE A 435 -7.54 -9.95 -24.98
CA ILE A 435 -8.07 -11.31 -25.15
C ILE A 435 -9.59 -11.28 -24.94
N THR A 436 -10.30 -12.24 -25.51
CA THR A 436 -11.75 -12.35 -25.30
C THR A 436 -12.07 -13.08 -23.99
N ILE A 437 -13.28 -12.86 -23.45
CA ILE A 437 -13.81 -13.60 -22.30
C ILE A 437 -13.80 -15.12 -22.58
N GLY A 438 -14.14 -15.54 -23.81
CA GLY A 438 -14.10 -16.94 -24.23
C GLY A 438 -12.69 -17.53 -24.23
N ALA A 439 -11.68 -16.77 -24.68
CA ALA A 439 -10.28 -17.20 -24.64
C ALA A 439 -9.77 -17.37 -23.20
N ALA A 440 -10.09 -16.41 -22.31
CA ALA A 440 -9.78 -16.49 -20.89
C ALA A 440 -10.47 -17.69 -20.20
N ALA A 441 -11.73 -17.96 -20.54
CA ALA A 441 -12.47 -19.13 -20.05
C ALA A 441 -11.84 -20.45 -20.52
N GLY A 442 -11.41 -20.54 -21.78
CA GLY A 442 -10.79 -21.73 -22.37
C GLY A 442 -9.52 -22.20 -21.64
N ILE A 443 -8.76 -21.29 -21.03
CA ILE A 443 -7.55 -21.62 -20.27
C ILE A 443 -7.78 -21.80 -18.77
N ARG A 444 -9.01 -21.58 -18.26
CA ARG A 444 -9.28 -21.51 -16.81
C ARG A 444 -8.90 -22.79 -16.06
N VAL A 445 -8.98 -23.94 -16.72
CA VAL A 445 -8.54 -25.23 -16.14
C VAL A 445 -7.07 -25.22 -15.68
N ASN A 446 -6.18 -24.51 -16.38
CA ASN A 446 -4.76 -24.44 -16.05
C ASN A 446 -4.52 -23.56 -14.81
N ILE A 447 -5.21 -22.42 -14.72
CA ILE A 447 -5.18 -21.54 -13.55
C ILE A 447 -5.79 -22.23 -12.33
N ASN A 448 -6.88 -22.98 -12.52
CA ASN A 448 -7.50 -23.76 -11.44
C ASN A 448 -6.56 -24.86 -10.90
N ARG A 449 -5.69 -25.49 -11.73
CA ARG A 449 -4.64 -26.39 -11.21
C ARG A 449 -3.66 -25.66 -10.31
N ALA A 450 -3.23 -24.46 -10.69
CA ALA A 450 -2.33 -23.65 -9.86
C ALA A 450 -2.99 -23.27 -8.53
N TYR A 451 -4.29 -22.92 -8.52
CA TYR A 451 -5.06 -22.71 -7.29
C TYR A 451 -5.19 -23.97 -6.43
N VAL A 452 -5.39 -25.15 -7.03
CA VAL A 452 -5.43 -26.42 -6.29
C VAL A 452 -4.09 -26.69 -5.57
N ALA A 453 -2.96 -26.41 -6.22
CA ALA A 453 -1.62 -26.57 -5.63
C ALA A 453 -1.32 -25.63 -4.44
N VAL A 454 -2.14 -24.59 -4.23
CA VAL A 454 -2.07 -23.66 -3.08
C VAL A 454 -3.40 -23.60 -2.31
N ARG A 455 -4.25 -24.62 -2.42
CA ARG A 455 -5.56 -24.64 -1.75
C ARG A 455 -5.43 -24.85 -0.24
N GLU A 456 -4.49 -25.69 0.18
CA GLU A 456 -4.29 -26.09 1.57
C GLU A 456 -2.82 -25.84 1.97
N PRO A 457 -2.53 -24.90 2.88
CA PRO A 457 -1.16 -24.59 3.27
C PRO A 457 -0.38 -25.76 3.85
N ASN A 458 -1.03 -26.63 4.64
CA ASN A 458 -0.34 -27.77 5.28
C ASN A 458 0.08 -28.86 4.28
N GLY A 459 -0.55 -28.90 3.10
CA GLY A 459 -0.26 -29.84 2.02
C GLY A 459 0.62 -29.27 0.90
N TYR A 460 1.12 -28.03 1.04
CA TYR A 460 1.80 -27.31 -0.03
C TYR A 460 3.11 -27.99 -0.51
N ARG A 461 3.27 -28.12 -1.84
CA ARG A 461 4.46 -28.75 -2.47
C ARG A 461 5.04 -27.83 -3.57
N PRO A 462 6.25 -27.26 -3.39
CA PRO A 462 6.79 -26.25 -4.31
C PRO A 462 7.02 -26.74 -5.75
N ALA A 463 7.38 -28.00 -5.93
CA ALA A 463 7.57 -28.58 -7.27
C ALA A 463 6.25 -28.69 -8.06
N GLU A 464 5.16 -29.08 -7.39
CA GLU A 464 3.83 -29.21 -7.99
C GLU A 464 3.26 -27.85 -8.35
N PHE A 465 3.34 -26.88 -7.43
CA PHE A 465 2.92 -25.51 -7.70
C PHE A 465 3.67 -24.89 -8.88
N ARG A 466 5.02 -24.94 -8.88
CA ARG A 466 5.81 -24.39 -9.99
C ARG A 466 5.46 -25.04 -11.33
N SER A 467 5.14 -26.34 -11.35
CA SER A 467 4.66 -26.98 -12.57
C SER A 467 3.29 -26.47 -13.03
N ALA A 468 2.33 -26.35 -12.13
CA ALA A 468 1.01 -25.80 -12.45
C ALA A 468 1.08 -24.31 -12.87
N LEU A 469 1.98 -23.53 -12.26
CA LEU A 469 2.25 -22.14 -12.64
C LEU A 469 2.82 -22.04 -14.07
N ARG A 470 3.79 -22.88 -14.43
CA ARG A 470 4.32 -22.94 -15.81
C ARG A 470 3.24 -23.29 -16.83
N ASP A 471 2.34 -24.22 -16.50
CA ASP A 471 1.21 -24.59 -17.37
C ASP A 471 0.23 -23.41 -17.54
N ALA A 472 -0.12 -22.72 -16.46
CA ALA A 472 -0.98 -21.54 -16.50
C ALA A 472 -0.35 -20.39 -17.32
N VAL A 473 0.92 -20.06 -17.08
CA VAL A 473 1.65 -19.01 -17.84
C VAL A 473 1.76 -19.38 -19.32
N ARG A 474 2.06 -20.65 -19.64
CA ARG A 474 2.10 -21.12 -21.04
C ARG A 474 0.74 -20.98 -21.72
N ALA A 475 -0.34 -21.33 -21.02
CA ALA A 475 -1.69 -21.21 -21.56
C ALA A 475 -2.06 -19.74 -21.85
N ILE A 476 -1.67 -18.80 -20.99
CA ILE A 476 -1.86 -17.36 -21.22
C ILE A 476 -1.03 -16.89 -22.41
N ARG A 477 0.24 -17.30 -22.52
CA ARG A 477 1.13 -16.90 -23.63
C ARG A 477 0.57 -17.25 -25.01
N VAL A 478 -0.19 -18.35 -25.12
CA VAL A 478 -0.84 -18.79 -26.37
C VAL A 478 -2.04 -17.90 -26.76
N LEU A 479 -2.52 -17.02 -25.87
CA LEU A 479 -3.61 -16.06 -26.16
C LEU A 479 -3.12 -14.71 -26.69
N ARG A 480 -1.80 -14.52 -26.86
CA ARG A 480 -1.19 -13.27 -27.35
C ARG A 480 -1.18 -13.18 -28.88
#